data_AF-A0A820B3R5-F1
#
_entry.id   AF-A0A820B3R5-F1
#
_cell.length_a   1.000
_cell.length_b   1.000
_cell.length_c   1.000
_cell.angle_alpha   90.00
_cell.angle_beta   90.00
_cell.angle_gamma   90.00
#
_symmetry.space_group_name_H-M   'P 1'
#
loop_
_entity.id
_entity.type
_entity.pdbx_description
1 polymer ?
#
loop_
_entity_poly.entity_id
_entity_poly.type
_entity_poly.pdbx_seq_one_letter_code
_entity_poly.pdbx_strand_id
1 'polypeptide(L)'
;MMPAKNWLNDPNGPVYFNGYYHMFFQYNPNAAVWGDMHWGHCYSKDMVHWIHLPVALAPDQPYDINGIFSGSTTIVNGTPTIIYT
;
A
#
# COMPACT_ATOMS: atom_id res chain seq x y z
N MET A 1 -0.59 10.16 8.55
CA MET A 1 -0.40 9.89 7.11
C MET A 1 -1.76 9.94 6.44
N MET A 2 -1.90 10.74 5.40
CA MET A 2 -3.06 10.77 4.50
C MET A 2 -2.51 11.00 3.08
N PRO A 3 -3.09 10.43 2.02
CA PRO A 3 -2.68 10.77 0.66
C PRO A 3 -2.93 12.25 0.40
N ALA A 4 -2.25 12.82 -0.60
CA ALA A 4 -2.43 14.22 -0.96
C ALA A 4 -3.89 14.56 -1.39
N LYS A 5 -4.65 13.55 -1.84
CA LYS A 5 -6.05 13.65 -2.25
C LYS A 5 -6.73 12.29 -2.19
N ASN A 6 -8.05 12.27 -2.38
CA ASN A 6 -8.91 11.09 -2.63
C ASN A 6 -9.10 10.13 -1.45
N TRP A 7 -9.68 8.96 -1.73
CA TRP A 7 -10.12 7.99 -0.73
C TRP A 7 -8.98 7.11 -0.22
N LEU A 8 -8.92 6.95 1.11
CA LEU A 8 -8.05 6.01 1.81
C LEU A 8 -8.88 5.21 2.83
N ASN A 9 -8.56 3.94 3.01
CA ASN A 9 -9.06 3.14 4.14
C ASN A 9 -7.96 2.30 4.78
N ASP A 10 -7.98 0.97 4.61
CA ASP A 10 -7.25 0.03 5.45
C ASP A 10 -5.72 0.22 5.34
N PRO A 11 -4.98 0.18 6.47
CA PRO A 11 -3.54 0.03 6.43
C PRO A 11 -3.17 -1.37 5.93
N ASN A 12 -2.16 -1.47 5.08
CA ASN A 12 -1.74 -2.71 4.44
C ASN A 12 -0.24 -2.93 4.56
N GLY A 13 0.16 -4.19 4.74
CA GLY A 13 1.56 -4.63 4.70
C GLY A 13 2.60 -3.81 5.48
N PRO A 14 2.36 -3.38 6.74
CA PRO A 14 3.39 -2.68 7.50
C PRO A 14 4.62 -3.58 7.69
N VAL A 15 5.80 -3.07 7.33
CA VAL A 15 7.05 -3.83 7.40
C VAL A 15 8.25 -2.92 7.64
N TYR A 16 9.20 -3.36 8.45
CA TYR A 16 10.51 -2.71 8.54
C TYR A 16 11.49 -3.44 7.62
N PHE A 17 12.02 -2.74 6.62
CA PHE A 17 12.91 -3.31 5.63
C PHE A 17 13.98 -2.29 5.21
N ASN A 18 15.22 -2.76 5.08
CA ASN A 18 16.35 -1.97 4.59
C ASN A 18 16.52 -0.58 5.26
N GLY A 19 16.29 -0.50 6.59
CA GLY A 19 16.46 0.74 7.36
C GLY A 19 15.24 1.66 7.41
N TYR A 20 14.10 1.24 6.87
CA TYR A 20 12.88 2.06 6.81
C TYR A 20 11.65 1.28 7.26
N TYR A 21 10.72 1.99 7.91
CA TYR A 21 9.35 1.54 8.09
C TYR A 21 8.59 1.83 6.79
N HIS A 22 8.03 0.80 6.18
CA HIS A 22 7.13 0.90 5.05
C HIS A 22 5.70 0.70 5.51
N MET A 23 4.80 1.47 4.94
CA MET A 23 3.36 1.31 5.13
C MET A 23 2.68 1.45 3.77
N PHE A 24 1.83 0.47 3.47
CA PHE A 24 0.91 0.52 2.34
C PHE A 24 -0.49 0.79 2.86
N PHE A 25 -1.40 1.15 1.98
CA PHE A 25 -2.79 1.44 2.34
C PHE A 25 -3.71 1.34 1.13
N GLN A 26 -4.95 0.95 1.37
CA GLN A 26 -6.00 1.01 0.36
C GLN A 26 -6.23 2.44 -0.11
N TYR A 27 -6.23 2.64 -1.43
CA TYR A 27 -6.28 3.96 -2.05
C TYR A 27 -7.07 3.95 -3.35
N ASN A 28 -7.97 4.92 -3.53
CA ASN A 28 -8.57 5.22 -4.84
C ASN A 28 -7.84 6.42 -5.46
N PRO A 29 -7.03 6.25 -6.52
CA PRO A 29 -6.31 7.36 -7.15
C PRO A 29 -7.21 8.32 -7.94
N ASN A 30 -8.47 7.94 -8.20
CA ASN A 30 -9.35 8.61 -9.13
C ASN A 30 -10.55 9.32 -8.48
N ALA A 31 -10.94 8.95 -7.25
CA ALA A 31 -12.08 9.59 -6.58
C ALA A 31 -12.00 9.57 -5.04
N ALA A 32 -12.74 10.49 -4.40
CA ALA A 32 -12.91 10.55 -2.94
C ALA A 32 -14.02 9.61 -2.42
N VAL A 33 -14.21 8.46 -3.08
CA VAL A 33 -15.14 7.40 -2.71
C VAL A 33 -14.46 6.04 -2.82
N TRP A 34 -15.02 5.04 -2.15
CA TRP A 34 -14.56 3.66 -2.30
C TRP A 34 -14.78 3.14 -3.73
N GLY A 35 -13.81 2.37 -4.26
CA GLY A 35 -13.78 1.82 -5.63
C GLY A 35 -12.39 1.98 -6.27
N ASP A 36 -12.10 1.21 -7.34
CA ASP A 36 -10.81 1.25 -8.06
C ASP A 36 -9.59 1.11 -7.12
N MET A 37 -9.57 0.02 -6.34
CA MET A 37 -8.66 -0.15 -5.21
C MET A 37 -7.22 -0.46 -5.66
N HIS A 38 -6.32 0.40 -5.18
CA HIS A 38 -4.87 0.31 -5.32
C HIS A 38 -4.21 0.26 -3.94
N TRP A 39 -2.93 -0.13 -3.89
CA TRP A 39 -2.10 0.08 -2.70
C TRP A 39 -1.23 1.32 -2.87
N GLY A 40 -1.56 2.38 -2.14
CA GLY A 40 -0.66 3.50 -1.93
C GLY A 40 0.54 3.09 -1.07
N HIS A 41 1.64 3.85 -1.16
CA HIS A 41 2.89 3.53 -0.46
C HIS A 41 3.55 4.77 0.13
N CYS A 42 4.09 4.60 1.32
CA CYS A 42 5.02 5.55 1.91
C CYS A 42 6.03 4.84 2.81
N TYR A 43 7.11 5.54 3.10
CA TYR A 43 8.11 5.07 4.06
C TYR A 43 8.51 6.16 5.05
N SER A 44 9.06 5.74 6.18
CA SER A 44 9.53 6.62 7.25
C SER A 44 10.75 6.01 7.94
N LYS A 45 11.60 6.86 8.54
CA LYS A 45 12.66 6.42 9.45
C LYS A 45 12.23 6.38 10.92
N ASP A 46 11.15 7.08 11.28
CA ASP A 46 10.76 7.34 12.67
C ASP A 46 9.27 7.08 12.95
N MET A 47 8.53 6.55 11.96
CA MET A 47 7.08 6.32 11.99
C MET A 47 6.23 7.59 12.11
N VAL A 48 6.83 8.78 12.06
CA VAL A 48 6.14 10.08 12.22
C VAL A 48 6.21 10.88 10.92
N HIS A 49 7.39 11.01 10.33
CA HIS A 49 7.61 11.73 9.08
C HIS A 49 7.61 10.76 7.92
N TRP A 50 6.62 10.89 7.04
CA TRP A 50 6.38 9.95 5.95
C TRP A 50 6.66 10.60 4.60
N ILE A 51 7.38 9.87 3.74
CA ILE A 51 7.61 10.23 2.33
C ILE A 51 6.74 9.34 1.47
N HIS A 52 5.85 9.95 0.69
CA HIS A 52 5.01 9.24 -0.26
C HIS A 52 5.83 8.74 -1.45
N LEU A 53 5.55 7.51 -1.86
CA LEU A 53 6.09 6.88 -3.06
C LEU A 53 4.98 6.70 -4.11
N PRO A 54 5.34 6.34 -5.35
CA PRO A 54 4.35 5.91 -6.33
C PRO A 54 3.46 4.78 -5.79
N VAL A 55 2.28 4.63 -6.40
CA VAL A 55 1.39 3.49 -6.12
C VAL A 55 2.18 2.18 -6.28
N ALA A 56 2.08 1.31 -5.29
CA ALA A 56 2.85 0.07 -5.25
C ALA A 56 2.18 -1.05 -6.05
N LEU A 57 0.84 -1.18 -5.94
CA LEU A 57 0.05 -2.18 -6.65
C LEU A 57 -1.19 -1.53 -7.27
N ALA A 58 -1.50 -1.89 -8.51
CA ALA A 58 -2.67 -1.49 -9.27
C ALA A 58 -3.38 -2.74 -9.82
N PRO A 59 -4.72 -2.73 -9.98
CA PRO A 59 -5.46 -3.86 -10.55
C PRO A 59 -5.12 -4.01 -12.03
N ASP A 60 -4.05 -4.74 -12.34
CA ASP A 60 -3.48 -4.85 -13.68
C ASP A 60 -3.41 -6.29 -14.22
N GLN A 61 -3.87 -7.27 -13.45
CA GLN A 61 -3.95 -8.67 -13.85
C GLN A 61 -5.39 -9.20 -13.88
N PRO A 62 -5.67 -10.28 -14.63
CA PRO A 62 -7.00 -10.87 -14.68
C PRO A 62 -7.54 -11.32 -13.31
N TYR A 63 -6.67 -11.71 -12.38
CA TYR A 63 -7.06 -12.20 -11.07
C TYR A 63 -7.38 -11.09 -10.05
N ASP A 64 -6.98 -9.84 -10.30
CA ASP A 64 -7.23 -8.69 -9.44
C ASP A 64 -7.88 -7.50 -10.16
N ILE A 65 -8.41 -7.74 -11.37
CA ILE A 65 -8.98 -6.71 -12.25
C ILE A 65 -10.09 -5.85 -11.61
N ASN A 66 -10.76 -6.35 -10.58
CA ASN A 66 -11.83 -5.65 -9.86
C ASN A 66 -11.34 -4.89 -8.62
N GLY A 67 -10.04 -4.96 -8.31
CA GLY A 67 -9.41 -4.28 -7.18
C GLY A 67 -8.38 -5.17 -6.48
N ILE A 68 -7.36 -4.51 -5.93
CA ILE A 68 -6.36 -5.11 -5.04
C ILE A 68 -6.72 -4.75 -3.60
N PHE A 69 -7.29 -5.69 -2.87
CA PHE A 69 -7.75 -5.52 -1.49
C PHE A 69 -6.63 -5.74 -0.47
N SER A 70 -7.03 -5.64 0.80
CA SER A 70 -6.12 -5.65 1.95
C SER A 70 -5.27 -6.90 2.03
N GLY A 71 -4.12 -6.75 2.68
CA GLY A 71 -3.10 -7.78 2.73
C GLY A 71 -1.98 -7.48 3.71
N SER A 72 -1.05 -8.42 3.79
CA SER A 72 0.08 -8.39 4.72
C SER A 72 1.40 -8.59 4.00
N THR A 73 2.48 -8.15 4.63
CA THR A 73 3.84 -8.36 4.15
C THR A 73 4.58 -9.24 5.13
N THR A 74 5.32 -10.22 4.62
CA THR A 74 6.21 -11.07 5.40
C THR A 74 7.59 -11.13 4.74
N ILE A 75 8.64 -11.43 5.50
CA ILE A 75 9.99 -11.60 4.96
C ILE A 75 10.25 -13.08 4.74
N VAL A 76 10.37 -13.49 3.48
CA VAL A 76 10.70 -14.87 3.09
C VAL A 76 12.12 -14.89 2.55
N ASN A 77 13.04 -15.57 3.25
CA ASN A 77 14.44 -15.70 2.86
C ASN A 77 15.14 -14.35 2.58
N GLY A 78 14.83 -13.33 3.38
CA GLY A 78 15.38 -11.98 3.24
C GLY A 78 14.65 -11.09 2.21
N THR A 79 13.65 -11.62 1.53
CA THR A 79 12.85 -10.88 0.54
C THR A 79 11.49 -10.49 1.13
N PRO A 80 11.08 -9.20 1.06
CA PRO A 80 9.72 -8.80 1.36
C PRO A 80 8.75 -9.41 0.35
N THR A 81 7.76 -10.14 0.85
CA THR A 81 6.73 -10.82 0.08
C THR A 81 5.37 -10.32 0.55
N ILE A 82 4.57 -9.81 -0.38
CA ILE A 82 3.22 -9.32 -0.13
C ILE A 82 2.21 -10.43 -0.48
N ILE A 83 1.22 -10.61 0.38
CA ILE A 83 0.05 -11.46 0.15
C ILE A 83 -1.18 -10.57 0.31
N TYR A 84 -2.02 -10.51 -0.72
CA TYR A 84 -3.23 -9.69 -0.78
C TYR A 84 -4.41 -10.48 -1.34
N THR A 85 -5.60 -9.88 -1.30
CA THR A 85 -6.83 -10.41 -1.93
C THR A 85 -7.22 -9.58 -3.13
#